data_AF-A0A812VMK5-F1
#
_entry.id   AF-A0A812VMK5-F1
#
_cell.length_a   1.000
_cell.length_b   1.000
_cell.length_c   1.000
_cell.angle_alpha   90.00
_cell.angle_beta   90.00
_cell.angle_gamma   90.00
#
_symmetry.space_group_name_H-M   'P 1'
#
loop_
_entity.id
_entity.type
_entity.pdbx_description
1 polymer ?
#
loop_
_entity_poly.entity_id
_entity_poly.type
_entity_poly.pdbx_seq_one_letter_code
_entity_poly.pdbx_strand_id
1 'polypeptide(L)'
;MSFTSQIVVDCRGHLLGRLASVLAKELLNGQHVVCVRSEDVNISGSLYRNKLKYAAFKRKHMNSNPRQGPFHYRAPSKILWRTIRGMVPHKTARGAAALDRLKTFEGIPHPYDRKKRMVVPSCLKVLRLRPERRFCRLGDLSKEVGWKHGALIERLESQRKVKSEAFHKKKTATLRAKNEAKKAVKLSADQMKAMQTDTDSMPFFRVQGSAGRPWRMQAMREWRSPLRRLLLEDLRKWPSGCEKSLASVLAKELLNGQPGHVVCVRSEDVNISGSLYRNKLKYAAFKRKHMNSNPRQGPFHYRAPSKILWRTIRGMVPHKTARGAAALDRLKTFEGIPHPYDRKKRMVVPSCLKVLRLRPERRFCRLGDLSKEVGWKHGALIERLESQRKVKSEAFHKKKTATLRAKNEAKKAVKLSADDMKALEDAGYA
;
A
#
# COMPACT_ATOMS: atom_id res chain seq x y z
N MET A 1 -4.48 12.14 4.83
CA MET A 1 -5.33 11.30 3.97
C MET A 1 -6.33 12.24 3.34
N SER A 2 -6.36 12.32 2.01
CA SER A 2 -7.30 13.14 1.27
C SER A 2 -8.70 12.55 1.40
N PHE A 3 -9.59 13.24 2.11
CA PHE A 3 -11.01 12.89 2.15
C PHE A 3 -11.54 12.93 0.72
N THR A 4 -11.88 11.78 0.13
CA THR A 4 -12.43 11.76 -1.22
C THR A 4 -13.91 12.12 -1.15
N SER A 5 -14.38 12.91 -2.12
CA SER A 5 -15.78 13.28 -2.32
C SER A 5 -16.63 12.04 -2.64
N GLN A 6 -17.08 11.31 -1.61
CA GLN A 6 -18.03 10.19 -1.67
C GLN A 6 -17.60 8.99 -2.55
N ILE A 7 -17.32 7.85 -1.92
CA ILE A 7 -16.99 6.60 -2.63
C ILE A 7 -18.28 5.80 -2.87
N VAL A 8 -18.53 5.41 -4.13
CA VAL A 8 -19.63 4.49 -4.47
C VAL A 8 -19.06 3.09 -4.63
N VAL A 9 -19.60 2.12 -3.89
CA VAL A 9 -19.18 0.72 -3.89
C VAL A 9 -20.26 -0.14 -4.54
N ASP A 10 -19.90 -0.89 -5.59
CA ASP A 10 -20.77 -1.93 -6.15
C ASP A 10 -20.69 -3.17 -5.28
N CYS A 11 -21.78 -3.52 -4.61
CA CYS A 11 -21.81 -4.62 -3.66
C CYS A 11 -21.98 -6.01 -4.33
N ARG A 12 -22.21 -6.06 -5.64
CA ARG A 12 -22.34 -7.32 -6.38
C ARG A 12 -21.14 -8.22 -6.13
N GLY A 13 -21.41 -9.47 -5.78
CA GLY A 13 -20.36 -10.47 -5.67
C GLY A 13 -19.51 -10.37 -4.40
N HIS A 14 -19.80 -9.44 -3.49
CA HIS A 14 -19.06 -9.29 -2.23
C HIS A 14 -19.62 -10.22 -1.14
N LEU A 15 -18.78 -10.62 -0.18
CA LEU A 15 -19.22 -11.35 1.01
C LEU A 15 -19.68 -10.37 2.11
N LEU A 16 -20.95 -10.48 2.52
CA LEU A 16 -21.65 -9.56 3.44
C LEU A 16 -20.80 -9.13 4.65
N GLY A 17 -20.35 -10.09 5.46
CA GLY A 17 -19.61 -9.78 6.69
C GLY A 17 -18.22 -9.17 6.44
N ARG A 18 -17.53 -9.57 5.37
CA ARG A 18 -16.21 -9.01 5.02
C ARG A 18 -16.34 -7.59 4.51
N LEU A 19 -17.30 -7.35 3.63
CA LEU A 19 -17.62 -6.03 3.13
C LEU A 19 -18.00 -5.11 4.29
N ALA A 20 -18.90 -5.55 5.18
CA ALA A 20 -19.34 -4.76 6.32
C ALA A 20 -18.18 -4.32 7.23
N SER A 21 -17.21 -5.20 7.48
CA SER A 21 -16.05 -4.90 8.32
C SER A 21 -15.13 -3.83 7.71
N VAL A 22 -14.88 -3.91 6.39
CA VAL A 22 -14.07 -2.90 5.70
C VAL A 22 -14.81 -1.55 5.70
N LEU A 23 -16.10 -1.55 5.37
CA LEU A 23 -16.92 -0.35 5.35
C LEU A 23 -17.00 0.32 6.72
N ALA A 24 -17.24 -0.45 7.79
CA ALA A 24 -17.27 0.08 9.16
C ALA A 24 -15.97 0.81 9.51
N LYS A 25 -14.81 0.28 9.08
CA LYS A 25 -13.52 0.92 9.34
C LYS A 25 -13.37 2.23 8.57
N GLU A 26 -13.75 2.25 7.29
CA GLU A 26 -13.68 3.46 6.45
C GLU A 26 -14.62 4.57 6.95
N LEU A 27 -15.83 4.21 7.39
CA LEU A 27 -16.79 5.15 7.97
C LEU A 27 -16.25 5.81 9.25
N LEU A 28 -15.57 5.03 10.11
CA LEU A 28 -14.93 5.53 11.33
C LEU A 28 -13.67 6.36 11.07
N ASN A 29 -13.06 6.21 9.90
CA ASN A 29 -11.98 7.06 9.40
C ASN A 29 -12.50 8.36 8.77
N GLY A 30 -13.83 8.52 8.64
CA GLY A 30 -14.46 9.73 8.12
C GLY A 30 -14.81 9.67 6.62
N GLN A 31 -14.69 8.51 5.98
CA GLN A 31 -15.02 8.39 4.56
C GLN A 31 -16.54 8.32 4.34
N HIS A 32 -17.06 9.11 3.39
CA HIS A 32 -18.45 8.97 2.92
C HIS A 32 -18.53 7.80 1.93
N VAL A 33 -19.41 6.84 2.21
CA VAL A 33 -19.54 5.63 1.40
C VAL A 33 -21.00 5.36 1.04
N VAL A 34 -21.21 5.04 -0.24
CA VAL A 34 -22.51 4.63 -0.78
C VAL A 34 -22.41 3.23 -1.33
N CYS A 35 -23.18 2.31 -0.78
CA CYS A 35 -23.30 0.95 -1.24
C CYS A 35 -24.50 0.82 -2.17
N VAL A 36 -24.26 0.34 -3.40
CA VAL A 36 -25.30 0.09 -4.40
C VAL A 36 -25.37 -1.40 -4.72
N ARG A 37 -26.51 -1.88 -5.21
CA ARG A 37 -26.78 -3.28 -5.51
C ARG A 37 -26.61 -4.21 -4.32
N SER A 38 -27.20 -3.81 -3.19
CA SER A 38 -27.16 -4.59 -1.95
C SER A 38 -27.83 -5.97 -2.11
N GLU A 39 -28.77 -6.13 -3.04
CA GLU A 39 -29.42 -7.39 -3.39
C GLU A 39 -28.45 -8.44 -3.95
N ASP A 40 -27.37 -8.03 -4.63
CA ASP A 40 -26.37 -8.93 -5.22
C ASP A 40 -25.19 -9.23 -4.26
N VAL A 41 -25.30 -8.87 -2.99
CA VAL A 41 -24.36 -9.27 -1.94
C VAL A 41 -24.49 -10.76 -1.67
N ASN A 42 -23.38 -11.45 -1.43
CA ASN A 42 -23.36 -12.87 -1.15
C ASN A 42 -23.10 -13.15 0.34
N ILE A 43 -23.69 -14.23 0.84
CA ILE A 43 -23.37 -14.81 2.15
C ILE A 43 -22.88 -16.24 1.91
N SER A 44 -21.83 -16.64 2.61
CA SER A 44 -21.35 -18.02 2.58
C SER A 44 -22.38 -18.99 3.18
N GLY A 45 -22.47 -20.21 2.63
CA GLY A 45 -23.44 -21.22 3.04
C GLY A 45 -24.68 -21.22 2.14
N SER A 46 -25.43 -22.32 2.17
CA SER A 46 -26.65 -22.49 1.38
C SER A 46 -27.73 -21.48 1.76
N LEU A 47 -28.64 -21.21 0.82
CA LEU A 47 -29.83 -20.38 1.05
C LEU A 47 -30.64 -20.89 2.24
N TYR A 48 -30.88 -22.20 2.31
CA TYR A 48 -31.62 -22.84 3.41
C TYR A 48 -30.99 -22.56 4.78
N ARG A 49 -29.67 -22.75 4.93
CA ARG A 49 -28.96 -22.48 6.19
C ARG A 49 -29.08 -21.01 6.61
N ASN A 50 -28.95 -20.09 5.65
CA ASN A 50 -29.05 -18.67 5.93
C ASN A 50 -30.50 -18.24 6.22
N LYS A 51 -31.50 -18.89 5.61
CA LYS A 51 -32.93 -18.75 5.93
C LYS A 51 -33.20 -19.16 7.38
N LEU A 52 -32.71 -20.31 7.84
CA LEU A 52 -32.87 -20.74 9.24
C LEU A 52 -32.21 -19.76 10.22
N LYS A 53 -31.00 -19.25 9.90
CA LYS A 53 -30.34 -18.23 10.72
C LYS A 53 -31.17 -16.94 10.81
N TYR A 54 -31.74 -16.50 9.70
CA TYR A 54 -32.60 -15.32 9.68
C TYR A 54 -33.93 -15.58 10.42
N ALA A 55 -34.52 -16.76 10.28
CA ALA A 55 -35.71 -17.17 11.03
C ALA A 55 -35.46 -17.16 12.54
N ALA A 56 -34.32 -17.69 12.98
CA ALA A 56 -33.91 -17.63 14.38
C ALA A 56 -33.74 -16.17 14.88
N PHE A 57 -33.25 -15.27 14.02
CA PHE A 57 -33.22 -13.84 14.33
C PHE A 57 -34.65 -13.26 14.43
N LYS A 58 -35.55 -13.57 13.49
CA LYS A 58 -36.96 -13.14 13.49
C LYS A 58 -37.72 -13.55 14.75
N ARG A 59 -37.37 -14.70 15.36
CA ARG A 59 -37.96 -15.14 16.62
C ARG A 59 -37.62 -14.23 17.80
N LYS A 60 -36.56 -13.41 17.72
CA LYS A 60 -36.17 -12.50 18.80
C LYS A 60 -37.04 -11.25 18.80
N HIS A 61 -38.14 -11.30 19.54
CA HIS A 61 -39.02 -10.16 19.77
C HIS A 61 -39.12 -9.88 21.27
N MET A 62 -39.53 -8.67 21.62
CA MET A 62 -39.89 -8.34 23.00
C MET A 62 -41.26 -8.95 23.28
N ASN A 63 -41.40 -9.69 24.39
CA ASN A 63 -42.65 -10.38 24.74
C ASN A 63 -43.75 -9.38 25.12
N SER A 64 -43.41 -8.32 25.87
CA SER A 64 -44.36 -7.30 26.31
C SER A 64 -44.88 -6.44 25.16
N ASN A 65 -44.00 -5.80 24.39
CA ASN A 65 -44.38 -4.98 23.24
C ASN A 65 -43.46 -5.23 22.03
N PRO A 66 -43.90 -6.04 21.05
CA PRO A 66 -43.13 -6.32 19.85
C PRO A 66 -42.71 -5.07 19.05
N ARG A 67 -43.44 -3.95 19.16
CA ARG A 67 -43.11 -2.69 18.46
C ARG A 67 -41.85 -2.01 19.00
N GLN A 68 -41.53 -2.19 20.29
CA GLN A 68 -40.32 -1.66 20.93
C GLN A 68 -39.13 -2.64 20.85
N GLY A 69 -39.37 -3.86 20.39
CA GLY A 69 -38.37 -4.90 20.27
C GLY A 69 -37.39 -4.71 19.09
N PRO A 70 -36.53 -5.72 18.85
CA PRO A 70 -35.61 -5.70 17.72
C PRO A 70 -36.32 -5.60 16.37
N PHE A 71 -35.96 -4.62 15.54
CA PHE A 71 -36.49 -4.49 14.19
C PHE A 71 -35.86 -5.51 13.21
N HIS A 72 -36.72 -6.20 12.46
CA HIS A 72 -36.37 -7.24 11.49
C HIS A 72 -36.51 -6.75 10.04
N TYR A 73 -35.52 -6.01 9.56
CA TYR A 73 -35.53 -5.47 8.20
C TYR A 73 -35.42 -6.55 7.12
N ARG A 74 -36.33 -6.52 6.14
CA ARG A 74 -36.37 -7.48 5.02
C ARG A 74 -35.60 -7.03 3.79
N ALA A 75 -35.50 -5.72 3.59
CA ALA A 75 -34.79 -5.10 2.49
C ALA A 75 -33.27 -5.43 2.53
N PRO A 76 -32.66 -5.96 1.44
CA PRO A 76 -31.22 -6.24 1.36
C PRO A 76 -30.34 -5.07 1.81
N SER A 77 -30.72 -3.85 1.42
CA SER A 77 -30.03 -2.60 1.79
C SER A 77 -29.98 -2.40 3.30
N LYS A 78 -31.12 -2.59 3.99
CA LYS A 78 -31.24 -2.44 5.44
C LYS A 78 -30.61 -3.60 6.20
N ILE A 79 -30.58 -4.81 5.63
CA ILE A 79 -29.82 -5.93 6.21
C ILE A 79 -28.33 -5.58 6.20
N LEU A 80 -27.80 -5.12 5.06
CA LEU A 80 -26.41 -4.66 4.96
C LEU A 80 -26.12 -3.53 5.96
N TRP A 81 -26.98 -2.49 6.00
CA TRP A 81 -26.85 -1.40 6.96
C TRP A 81 -26.84 -1.90 8.42
N ARG A 82 -27.73 -2.82 8.79
CA ARG A 82 -27.78 -3.41 10.14
C ARG A 82 -26.50 -4.17 10.48
N THR A 83 -25.92 -4.89 9.51
CA THR A 83 -24.63 -5.58 9.72
C THR A 83 -23.48 -4.59 9.92
N ILE A 84 -23.44 -3.49 9.17
CA ILE A 84 -22.41 -2.44 9.34
C ILE A 84 -22.61 -1.72 10.68
N ARG A 85 -23.84 -1.35 11.02
CA ARG A 85 -24.20 -0.77 12.34
C ARG A 85 -23.75 -1.65 13.50
N GLY A 86 -23.86 -2.98 13.37
CA GLY A 86 -23.38 -3.92 14.39
C GLY A 86 -21.86 -3.90 14.60
N MET A 87 -21.10 -3.38 13.64
CA MET A 87 -19.63 -3.25 13.69
C MET A 87 -19.17 -1.82 14.03
N VAL A 88 -20.10 -0.87 14.21
CA VAL A 88 -19.84 0.54 14.54
C VAL A 88 -20.39 0.84 15.94
N PRO A 89 -19.66 1.57 16.81
CA PRO A 89 -20.15 1.98 18.15
C PRO A 89 -21.21 3.08 18.06
N HIS A 90 -22.36 2.76 17.46
CA HIS A 90 -23.41 3.68 17.01
C HIS A 90 -24.15 4.42 18.12
N LYS A 91 -24.02 3.98 19.39
CA LYS A 91 -24.57 4.71 20.55
C LYS A 91 -23.76 5.94 20.92
N THR A 92 -22.53 6.06 20.41
CA THR A 92 -21.66 7.24 20.63
C THR A 92 -21.86 8.26 19.52
N ALA A 93 -21.65 9.55 19.81
CA ALA A 93 -21.74 10.62 18.81
C ALA A 93 -20.84 10.35 17.58
N ARG A 94 -19.61 9.85 17.81
CA ARG A 94 -18.70 9.47 16.72
C ARG A 94 -19.27 8.35 15.84
N GLY A 95 -19.89 7.35 16.46
CA GLY A 95 -20.48 6.21 15.75
C GLY A 95 -21.74 6.59 14.98
N ALA A 96 -22.59 7.45 15.56
CA ALA A 96 -23.74 8.03 14.87
C ALA A 96 -23.29 8.79 13.62
N ALA A 97 -22.35 9.73 13.79
CA ALA A 97 -21.77 10.48 12.66
C ALA A 97 -21.11 9.57 11.60
N ALA A 98 -20.58 8.41 11.99
CA ALA A 98 -20.06 7.43 11.04
C ALA A 98 -21.16 6.72 10.24
N LEU A 99 -22.32 6.45 10.85
CA LEU A 99 -23.46 5.88 10.13
C LEU A 99 -24.15 6.89 9.23
N ASP A 100 -24.15 8.18 9.58
CA ASP A 100 -24.71 9.24 8.71
C ASP A 100 -23.94 9.37 7.38
N ARG A 101 -22.64 8.99 7.39
CA ARG A 101 -21.80 8.92 6.19
C ARG A 101 -22.13 7.74 5.26
N LEU A 102 -22.90 6.76 5.74
CA LEU A 102 -23.23 5.54 5.00
C LEU A 102 -24.60 5.65 4.34
N LYS A 103 -24.66 5.40 3.02
CA LYS A 103 -25.92 5.17 2.31
C LYS A 103 -25.92 3.77 1.69
N THR A 104 -27.04 3.06 1.76
CA THR A 104 -27.18 1.70 1.22
C THR A 104 -28.44 1.63 0.37
N PHE A 105 -28.33 1.16 -0.87
CA PHE A 105 -29.44 1.05 -1.82
C PHE A 105 -29.56 -0.35 -2.42
N GLU A 106 -30.78 -0.69 -2.81
CA GLU A 106 -31.08 -1.77 -3.75
C GLU A 106 -31.02 -1.21 -5.17
N GLY A 107 -30.46 -1.97 -6.10
CA GLY A 107 -30.14 -1.47 -7.45
C GLY A 107 -29.16 -0.28 -7.42
N ILE A 108 -29.15 0.50 -8.49
CA ILE A 108 -28.33 1.71 -8.62
C ILE A 108 -29.22 2.92 -8.94
N PRO A 109 -29.67 3.66 -7.92
CA PRO A 109 -30.49 4.85 -8.13
C PRO A 109 -29.66 6.03 -8.64
N HIS A 110 -30.34 6.98 -9.30
CA HIS A 110 -29.77 8.29 -9.60
C HIS A 110 -29.45 9.04 -8.29
N PRO A 111 -28.29 9.72 -8.12
CA PRO A 111 -27.25 10.07 -9.10
C PRO A 111 -26.07 9.08 -9.20
N TYR A 112 -26.16 7.90 -8.58
CA TYR A 112 -25.05 6.94 -8.49
C TYR A 112 -24.86 6.09 -9.74
N ASP A 113 -25.88 6.03 -10.61
CA ASP A 113 -25.86 5.36 -11.91
C ASP A 113 -24.81 5.94 -12.86
N ARG A 114 -24.61 7.27 -12.81
CA ARG A 114 -23.63 8.01 -13.61
C ARG A 114 -22.24 8.10 -12.96
N LYS A 115 -22.09 7.66 -11.70
CA LYS A 115 -20.82 7.69 -10.98
C LYS A 115 -20.01 6.42 -11.20
N LYS A 116 -18.68 6.55 -11.19
CA LYS A 116 -17.78 5.40 -11.23
C LYS A 116 -17.89 4.63 -9.91
N ARG A 117 -18.19 3.34 -10.01
CA ARG A 117 -18.31 2.44 -8.88
C ARG A 117 -17.01 1.69 -8.64
N MET A 118 -16.69 1.51 -7.37
CA MET A 118 -15.50 0.81 -6.91
C MET A 118 -15.90 -0.57 -6.38
N VAL A 119 -14.94 -1.48 -6.40
CA VAL A 119 -15.07 -2.85 -5.86
C VAL A 119 -14.01 -3.00 -4.78
N VAL A 120 -14.30 -3.81 -3.76
CA VAL A 120 -13.37 -4.13 -2.68
C VAL A 120 -12.84 -5.56 -2.89
N PRO A 121 -11.65 -5.74 -3.51
CA PRO A 121 -11.17 -7.07 -3.91
C PRO A 121 -11.01 -8.01 -2.73
N SER A 122 -10.63 -7.48 -1.56
CA SER A 122 -10.46 -8.27 -0.34
C SER A 122 -11.76 -8.93 0.16
N CYS A 123 -12.92 -8.52 -0.35
CA CYS A 123 -14.24 -8.96 0.07
C CYS A 123 -14.98 -9.78 -1.00
N LEU A 124 -14.45 -9.87 -2.22
CA LEU A 124 -15.11 -10.57 -3.32
C LEU A 124 -15.24 -12.07 -3.06
N LYS A 125 -16.44 -12.61 -3.32
CA LYS A 125 -16.76 -14.04 -3.22
C LYS A 125 -15.82 -14.87 -4.07
N VAL A 126 -15.57 -14.48 -5.32
CA VAL A 126 -14.69 -15.20 -6.25
C VAL A 126 -13.25 -15.32 -5.74
N LEU A 127 -12.77 -14.34 -4.96
CA LEU A 127 -11.41 -14.36 -4.41
C LEU A 127 -11.32 -15.00 -3.02
N ARG A 128 -12.43 -15.12 -2.30
CA ARG A 128 -12.45 -15.48 -0.87
C ARG A 128 -13.15 -16.79 -0.54
N LEU A 129 -14.10 -17.20 -1.36
CA LEU A 129 -14.83 -18.45 -1.19
C LEU A 129 -14.29 -19.47 -2.19
N ARG A 130 -14.08 -20.72 -1.76
CA ARG A 130 -13.72 -21.81 -2.69
C ARG A 130 -14.86 -22.02 -3.70
N PRO A 131 -14.56 -22.31 -4.98
CA PRO A 131 -15.59 -22.45 -6.02
C PRO A 131 -16.70 -23.44 -5.69
N GLU A 132 -16.35 -24.59 -5.09
CA GLU A 132 -17.29 -25.67 -4.71
C GLU A 132 -18.27 -25.28 -3.58
N ARG A 133 -17.97 -24.24 -2.81
CA ARG A 133 -18.74 -23.93 -1.61
C ARG A 133 -20.00 -23.16 -1.97
N ARG A 134 -21.15 -23.69 -1.55
CA ARG A 134 -22.45 -23.04 -1.68
C ARG A 134 -22.45 -21.66 -1.01
N PHE A 135 -23.10 -20.71 -1.67
CA PHE A 135 -23.36 -19.36 -1.19
C PHE A 135 -24.83 -19.02 -1.47
N CYS A 136 -25.35 -18.00 -0.82
CA CYS A 136 -26.65 -17.43 -1.15
C CYS A 136 -26.50 -15.96 -1.49
N ARG A 137 -27.32 -15.50 -2.44
CA ARG A 137 -27.47 -14.07 -2.75
C ARG A 137 -28.44 -13.46 -1.72
N LEU A 138 -28.14 -12.24 -1.28
CA LEU A 138 -28.89 -11.55 -0.25
C LEU A 138 -30.30 -11.19 -0.72
N GLY A 139 -30.48 -10.88 -2.01
CA GLY A 139 -31.78 -10.67 -2.64
C GLY A 139 -32.69 -11.89 -2.52
N ASP A 140 -32.17 -13.10 -2.77
CA ASP A 140 -32.96 -14.34 -2.68
C ASP A 140 -33.36 -14.62 -1.24
N LEU A 141 -32.42 -14.47 -0.29
CA LEU A 141 -32.72 -14.57 1.14
C LEU A 141 -33.78 -13.55 1.55
N SER A 142 -33.66 -12.31 1.06
CA SER A 142 -34.59 -11.21 1.38
C SER A 142 -36.00 -11.50 0.87
N LYS A 143 -36.12 -12.02 -0.36
CA LYS A 143 -37.40 -12.45 -0.95
C LYS A 143 -38.07 -13.51 -0.08
N GLU A 144 -37.34 -14.54 0.32
CA GLU A 144 -37.82 -15.63 1.19
C GLU A 144 -38.30 -15.15 2.57
N VAL A 145 -37.74 -14.05 3.09
CA VAL A 145 -38.11 -13.51 4.40
C VAL A 145 -39.14 -12.40 4.32
N GLY A 146 -39.67 -12.07 3.13
CA GLY A 146 -40.80 -11.15 2.94
C GLY A 146 -40.46 -9.80 2.28
N TRP A 147 -39.34 -9.68 1.56
CA TRP A 147 -39.06 -8.50 0.74
C TRP A 147 -39.84 -8.55 -0.59
N LYS A 148 -40.73 -7.58 -0.81
CA LYS A 148 -41.68 -7.56 -1.94
C LYS A 148 -41.15 -6.90 -3.22
N HIS A 149 -40.08 -6.11 -3.14
CA HIS A 149 -39.64 -5.25 -4.25
C HIS A 149 -38.62 -5.88 -5.20
N GLY A 150 -38.35 -7.19 -5.08
CA GLY A 150 -37.35 -7.87 -5.92
C GLY A 150 -37.61 -7.73 -7.43
N ALA A 151 -38.83 -8.01 -7.88
CA ALA A 151 -39.21 -7.91 -9.30
C ALA A 151 -39.16 -6.46 -9.83
N LEU A 152 -39.55 -5.49 -8.99
CA LEU A 152 -39.47 -4.07 -9.33
C LEU A 152 -38.01 -3.64 -9.56
N ILE A 153 -37.10 -4.00 -8.66
CA ILE A 153 -35.68 -3.66 -8.77
C ILE A 153 -35.06 -4.35 -9.99
N GLU A 154 -35.42 -5.59 -10.28
CA GLU A 154 -34.94 -6.30 -11.47
C GLU A 154 -35.33 -5.59 -12.78
N ARG A 155 -36.60 -5.13 -12.89
CA ARG A 155 -37.08 -4.31 -14.01
C ARG A 155 -36.35 -2.98 -14.14
N LEU A 156 -36.10 -2.29 -13.03
CA LEU A 156 -35.38 -1.00 -13.06
C LEU A 156 -33.89 -1.20 -13.42
N GLU A 157 -33.26 -2.26 -12.93
CA GLU A 157 -31.88 -2.59 -13.27
C GLU A 157 -31.73 -3.06 -14.73
N SER A 158 -32.72 -3.75 -15.30
CA SER A 158 -32.70 -4.10 -16.73
C SER A 158 -32.76 -2.84 -17.60
N GLN A 159 -33.68 -1.92 -17.32
CA GLN A 159 -33.75 -0.61 -18.00
C GLN A 159 -32.45 0.19 -17.85
N ARG A 160 -31.85 0.20 -16.66
CA ARG A 160 -30.56 0.88 -16.41
C ARG A 160 -29.42 0.26 -17.22
N LYS A 161 -29.37 -1.08 -17.35
CA LYS A 161 -28.34 -1.78 -18.13
C LYS A 161 -28.42 -1.42 -19.61
N VAL A 162 -29.62 -1.32 -20.19
CA VAL A 162 -29.81 -0.87 -21.58
C VAL A 162 -29.23 0.54 -21.79
N LYS A 163 -29.58 1.50 -20.91
CA LYS A 163 -29.02 2.86 -20.96
C LYS A 163 -27.49 2.86 -20.80
N SER A 164 -26.98 2.04 -19.89
CA SER A 164 -25.54 1.91 -19.64
C SER A 164 -24.78 1.30 -20.82
N GLU A 165 -25.40 0.38 -21.57
CA GLU A 165 -24.82 -0.25 -22.75
C GLU A 165 -24.73 0.76 -23.90
N ALA A 166 -25.79 1.51 -24.17
CA ALA A 166 -25.79 2.59 -25.16
C ALA A 166 -24.69 3.63 -24.85
N PHE A 167 -24.57 4.05 -23.57
CA PHE A 167 -23.49 4.93 -23.14
C PHE A 167 -22.09 4.32 -23.37
N HIS A 168 -21.92 3.03 -23.04
CA HIS A 168 -20.64 2.35 -23.22
C HIS A 168 -20.23 2.22 -24.69
N LYS A 169 -21.18 1.89 -25.59
CA LYS A 169 -20.95 1.85 -27.04
C LYS A 169 -20.49 3.21 -27.55
N LYS A 170 -21.21 4.29 -27.22
CA LYS A 170 -20.83 5.67 -27.57
C LYS A 170 -19.43 6.02 -27.04
N LYS A 171 -19.17 5.78 -25.76
CA LYS A 171 -17.87 6.06 -25.13
C LYS A 171 -16.72 5.30 -25.78
N THR A 172 -16.95 4.04 -26.15
CA THR A 172 -15.92 3.18 -26.78
C THR A 172 -15.62 3.65 -28.20
N ALA A 173 -16.64 4.01 -28.98
CA ALA A 173 -16.47 4.58 -30.31
C ALA A 173 -15.69 5.91 -30.25
N THR A 174 -16.08 6.83 -29.35
CA THR A 174 -15.35 8.10 -29.14
C THR A 174 -13.90 7.86 -28.72
N LEU A 175 -13.64 6.88 -27.85
CA LEU A 175 -12.28 6.55 -27.42
C LEU A 175 -11.43 5.97 -28.56
N ARG A 176 -12.01 5.13 -29.42
CA ARG A 176 -11.35 4.60 -30.62
C ARG A 176 -10.98 5.71 -31.59
N ALA A 177 -11.94 6.55 -31.98
CA ALA A 177 -11.72 7.71 -32.83
C ALA A 177 -10.64 8.66 -32.25
N LYS A 178 -10.68 8.92 -30.94
CA LYS A 178 -9.64 9.73 -30.26
C LYS A 178 -8.26 9.08 -30.33
N ASN A 179 -8.16 7.76 -30.22
CA ASN A 179 -6.89 7.05 -30.31
C ASN A 179 -6.37 6.99 -31.75
N GLU A 180 -7.24 6.87 -32.74
CA GLU A 180 -6.88 6.94 -34.17
C GLU A 180 -6.38 8.33 -34.55
N ALA A 181 -7.10 9.38 -34.15
CA ALA A 181 -6.65 10.77 -34.33
C ALA A 181 -5.28 11.00 -33.66
N LYS A 182 -5.07 10.49 -32.44
CA LYS A 182 -3.76 10.56 -31.77
C LYS A 182 -2.63 9.84 -32.52
N LYS A 183 -2.93 8.76 -33.24
CA LYS A 183 -1.94 8.03 -34.05
C LYS A 183 -1.64 8.75 -35.36
N ALA A 184 -2.63 9.41 -35.96
CA ALA A 184 -2.49 10.13 -37.22
C ALA A 184 -1.64 11.40 -37.08
N VAL A 185 -1.65 12.04 -35.91
CA VAL A 185 -0.82 13.21 -35.64
C VAL A 185 0.65 12.79 -35.50
N LYS A 186 1.48 13.06 -36.52
CA LYS A 186 2.94 13.00 -36.43
C LYS A 186 3.44 14.23 -35.68
N LEU A 187 3.67 14.10 -34.37
CA LEU A 187 4.30 15.15 -33.57
C LEU A 187 5.83 15.06 -33.74
N SER A 188 6.50 16.21 -33.89
CA SER A 188 7.96 16.25 -33.82
C SER A 188 8.45 15.81 -32.43
N ALA A 189 9.68 15.32 -32.33
CA ALA A 189 10.25 14.83 -31.06
C ALA A 189 10.20 15.89 -29.94
N ASP A 190 10.29 17.17 -30.31
CA ASP A 190 10.22 18.30 -29.37
C ASP A 190 8.78 18.58 -28.92
N GLN A 191 7.79 18.43 -29.81
CA GLN A 191 6.37 18.54 -29.44
C GLN A 191 5.92 17.38 -28.53
N MET A 192 6.49 16.18 -28.71
CA MET A 192 6.26 15.05 -27.81
C MET A 192 6.86 15.25 -26.41
N LYS A 193 8.03 15.90 -26.31
CA LYS A 193 8.65 16.29 -25.02
C LYS A 193 7.84 17.35 -24.29
N ALA A 194 7.35 18.37 -25.01
CA ALA A 194 6.54 19.44 -24.42
C ALA A 194 5.20 18.94 -23.85
N MET A 195 4.57 17.91 -24.44
CA MET A 195 3.33 17.32 -23.91
C MET A 195 3.53 16.33 -22.75
N GLN A 196 4.73 15.78 -22.56
CA GLN A 196 5.02 14.88 -21.43
C GLN A 196 5.18 15.65 -20.11
N THR A 197 5.72 16.88 -20.16
CA THR A 197 5.95 17.72 -18.96
C THR A 197 4.65 18.17 -18.27
N ASP A 198 3.54 18.27 -19.00
CA ASP A 198 2.25 18.66 -18.40
C ASP A 198 1.53 17.51 -17.69
N THR A 199 1.85 16.25 -18.02
CA THR A 199 1.20 15.07 -17.41
C THR A 199 1.75 14.71 -16.02
N ASP A 200 2.90 15.26 -15.64
CA ASP A 200 3.48 15.08 -14.30
C ASP A 200 2.87 16.02 -13.23
N SER A 201 1.98 16.94 -13.63
CA SER A 201 1.25 17.83 -12.72
C SER A 201 -0.13 17.32 -12.25
N MET A 202 -0.58 16.15 -12.73
CA MET A 202 -1.83 15.51 -12.25
C MET A 202 -1.58 14.14 -11.58
N PRO A 203 -2.21 13.84 -10.43
CA PRO A 203 -1.97 12.61 -9.70
C PRO A 203 -2.62 11.41 -10.41
N PHE A 204 -1.86 10.74 -11.29
CA PHE A 204 -2.30 9.53 -11.97
C PHE A 204 -2.22 8.30 -11.05
N PHE A 205 -3.38 7.79 -10.64
CA PHE A 205 -3.53 6.49 -9.99
C PHE A 205 -3.19 5.36 -10.97
N ARG A 206 -1.97 4.82 -10.91
CA ARG A 206 -1.62 3.57 -11.56
C ARG A 206 -2.06 2.39 -10.68
N VAL A 207 -3.19 1.77 -11.03
CA VAL A 207 -3.61 0.47 -10.47
C VAL A 207 -2.78 -0.61 -11.17
N GLN A 208 -1.74 -1.13 -10.51
CA GLN A 208 -1.12 -2.39 -10.91
C GLN A 208 -1.94 -3.55 -10.35
N GLY A 209 -2.60 -4.29 -11.24
CA GLY A 209 -3.13 -5.61 -10.94
C GLY A 209 -1.98 -6.58 -10.72
N SER A 210 -1.98 -7.27 -9.58
CA SER A 210 -1.15 -8.46 -9.36
C SER A 210 -2.06 -9.68 -9.36
N ALA A 211 -1.83 -10.55 -10.35
CA ALA A 211 -2.38 -11.89 -10.43
C ALA A 211 -2.15 -12.68 -9.12
N GLY A 212 -3.15 -13.48 -8.74
CA GLY A 212 -3.12 -14.28 -7.52
C GLY A 212 -2.14 -15.45 -7.57
N ARG A 213 -1.79 -15.98 -6.40
CA ARG A 213 -1.39 -17.37 -6.11
C ARG A 213 -1.40 -17.62 -4.58
N PRO A 214 -1.43 -18.89 -4.12
CA PRO A 214 -2.42 -19.38 -3.15
C PRO A 214 -1.89 -19.59 -1.74
N TRP A 215 -2.82 -20.00 -0.86
CA TRP A 215 -2.67 -20.26 0.57
C TRP A 215 -1.87 -21.53 0.87
N ARG A 216 -0.82 -21.41 1.68
CA ARG A 216 -0.48 -22.32 2.80
C ARG A 216 0.35 -21.55 3.83
N MET A 217 0.25 -21.97 5.09
CA MET A 217 0.87 -21.42 6.31
C MET A 217 0.12 -20.26 7.00
N GLN A 218 -1.09 -20.59 7.43
CA GLN A 218 -1.77 -19.98 8.55
C GLN A 218 -1.49 -20.80 9.83
N ALA A 219 -0.21 -20.96 10.20
CA ALA A 219 0.22 -21.56 11.46
C ALA A 219 1.65 -21.11 11.76
N MET A 220 1.81 -19.87 12.26
CA MET A 220 3.02 -19.34 12.92
C MET A 220 2.76 -17.87 13.32
N ARG A 221 1.63 -17.63 13.99
CA ARG A 221 1.18 -16.30 14.37
C ARG A 221 1.35 -15.99 15.86
N GLU A 222 2.28 -16.65 16.55
CA GLU A 222 2.54 -16.34 17.97
C GLU A 222 3.99 -16.01 18.33
N TRP A 223 4.95 -16.11 17.39
CA TRP A 223 6.33 -15.69 17.63
C TRP A 223 6.72 -14.53 16.72
N ARG A 224 6.29 -13.31 17.08
CA ARG A 224 6.75 -12.06 16.44
C ARG A 224 7.35 -11.12 17.49
N SER A 225 8.66 -10.92 17.41
CA SER A 225 9.48 -10.01 18.23
C SER A 225 8.84 -8.61 18.44
N PRO A 226 8.67 -8.13 19.68
CA PRO A 226 8.46 -6.75 20.10
C PRO A 226 9.23 -5.64 19.38
N LEU A 227 10.42 -5.87 18.83
CA LEU A 227 11.07 -4.88 17.94
C LEU A 227 10.22 -4.56 16.70
N ARG A 228 9.51 -5.56 16.17
CA ARG A 228 8.53 -5.40 15.07
C ARG A 228 7.29 -4.66 15.52
N ARG A 229 6.89 -4.76 16.78
CA ARG A 229 5.75 -4.00 17.30
C ARG A 229 6.13 -2.54 17.51
N LEU A 230 7.33 -2.29 18.02
CA LEU A 230 7.79 -0.96 18.46
C LEU A 230 8.39 -0.08 17.36
N LEU A 231 8.90 -0.62 16.25
CA LEU A 231 9.18 0.15 15.02
C LEU A 231 7.89 0.51 14.26
N LEU A 232 6.80 -0.22 14.51
CA LEU A 232 5.48 -0.01 13.88
C LEU A 232 4.45 0.64 14.81
N GLU A 233 4.71 0.78 16.11
CA GLU A 233 3.73 1.29 17.07
C GLU A 233 3.59 2.81 17.05
N ASP A 234 4.61 3.54 16.59
CA ASP A 234 4.43 4.95 16.22
C ASP A 234 3.77 5.13 14.84
N LEU A 235 3.80 4.08 14.00
CA LEU A 235 3.10 4.07 12.71
C LEU A 235 1.60 3.75 12.83
N ARG A 236 1.11 3.29 13.99
CA ARG A 236 -0.33 2.98 14.20
C ARG A 236 -1.21 4.20 14.50
N LYS A 237 -0.60 5.36 14.78
CA LYS A 237 -1.32 6.65 14.93
C LYS A 237 -1.16 7.58 13.73
N TRP A 238 -0.65 7.09 12.61
CA TRP A 238 -0.44 7.91 11.40
C TRP A 238 -1.35 7.47 10.25
N PRO A 239 -1.86 8.42 9.44
CA PRO A 239 -2.78 8.12 8.36
C PRO A 239 -2.13 7.16 7.35
N SER A 240 -2.88 6.18 6.84
CA SER A 240 -2.51 5.13 5.89
C SER A 240 -2.08 5.65 4.51
N GLY A 241 -0.94 6.34 4.48
CA GLY A 241 -0.18 6.73 3.29
C GLY A 241 1.34 6.79 3.50
N CYS A 242 1.85 6.39 4.69
CA CYS A 242 3.28 6.43 4.99
C CYS A 242 3.94 5.03 4.90
N GLU A 243 4.14 4.56 3.67
CA GLU A 243 4.84 3.30 3.36
C GLU A 243 6.39 3.37 3.49
N LYS A 244 7.00 4.43 4.04
CA LYS A 244 8.35 4.82 3.60
C LYS A 244 9.39 4.98 4.72
N SER A 245 9.56 3.93 5.54
CA SER A 245 10.84 3.72 6.22
C SER A 245 11.88 3.21 5.22
N LEU A 246 13.17 3.49 5.41
CA LEU A 246 14.22 2.97 4.52
C LEU A 246 14.11 1.44 4.35
N ALA A 247 13.89 0.72 5.46
CA ALA A 247 13.76 -0.74 5.43
C ALA A 247 12.55 -1.24 4.61
N SER A 248 11.42 -0.51 4.63
CA SER A 248 10.22 -0.90 3.88
C SER A 248 10.37 -0.62 2.38
N VAL A 249 11.02 0.50 2.02
CA VAL A 249 11.32 0.80 0.61
C VAL A 249 12.27 -0.25 0.05
N LEU A 250 13.36 -0.56 0.76
CA LEU A 250 14.32 -1.58 0.34
C LEU A 250 13.69 -2.98 0.24
N ALA A 251 12.84 -3.38 1.20
CA ALA A 251 12.15 -4.65 1.13
C ALA A 251 11.23 -4.77 -0.11
N LYS A 252 10.59 -3.65 -0.50
CA LYS A 252 9.74 -3.59 -1.69
C LYS A 252 10.58 -3.62 -2.97
N GLU A 253 11.69 -2.89 -3.02
CA GLU A 253 12.63 -2.91 -4.13
C GLU A 253 13.24 -4.29 -4.35
N LEU A 254 13.64 -5.00 -3.28
CA LEU A 254 14.15 -6.37 -3.37
C LEU A 254 13.14 -7.37 -3.93
N LEU A 255 11.84 -7.14 -3.68
CA LEU A 255 10.76 -8.01 -4.17
C LEU A 255 10.29 -7.66 -5.59
N ASN A 256 10.36 -6.39 -5.98
CA ASN A 256 9.85 -5.88 -7.26
C ASN A 256 10.94 -5.66 -8.32
N GLY A 257 12.21 -5.58 -7.92
CA GLY A 257 13.31 -5.10 -8.74
C GLY A 257 13.87 -6.12 -9.74
N GLN A 258 14.42 -5.55 -10.82
CA GLN A 258 15.33 -6.18 -11.78
C GLN A 258 16.53 -6.87 -11.09
N PRO A 259 17.26 -7.79 -11.75
CA PRO A 259 18.25 -8.69 -11.16
C PRO A 259 19.50 -8.07 -10.47
N GLY A 260 19.53 -6.77 -10.17
CA GLY A 260 20.65 -6.11 -9.51
C GLY A 260 20.77 -6.37 -7.99
N HIS A 261 22.00 -6.36 -7.49
CA HIS A 261 22.30 -6.37 -6.05
C HIS A 261 21.99 -5.01 -5.42
N VAL A 262 21.29 -5.01 -4.28
CA VAL A 262 21.03 -3.80 -3.49
C VAL A 262 22.03 -3.72 -2.36
N VAL A 263 22.84 -2.65 -2.35
CA VAL A 263 23.91 -2.46 -1.37
C VAL A 263 23.65 -1.20 -0.55
N CYS A 264 23.45 -1.37 0.75
CA CYS A 264 23.29 -0.29 1.71
C CYS A 264 24.62 -0.07 2.43
N VAL A 265 25.20 1.11 2.26
CA VAL A 265 26.42 1.53 2.97
C VAL A 265 26.08 2.57 4.03
N ARG A 266 26.98 2.79 5.00
CA ARG A 266 26.79 3.72 6.12
C ARG A 266 25.52 3.47 6.93
N SER A 267 25.27 2.20 7.26
CA SER A 267 24.12 1.81 8.08
C SER A 267 24.12 2.46 9.47
N GLU A 268 25.28 2.84 10.00
CA GLU A 268 25.44 3.60 11.24
C GLU A 268 24.80 4.99 11.19
N ASP A 269 24.61 5.60 10.02
CA ASP A 269 23.99 6.92 9.85
C ASP A 269 22.47 6.87 9.67
N VAL A 270 21.87 5.68 9.71
CA VAL A 270 20.42 5.53 9.57
C VAL A 270 19.72 6.13 10.79
N ASN A 271 18.83 7.10 10.55
CA ASN A 271 18.02 7.70 11.59
C ASN A 271 16.76 6.87 11.89
N ILE A 272 16.48 6.68 13.18
CA ILE A 272 15.29 6.00 13.68
C ILE A 272 14.48 6.97 14.52
N SER A 273 13.15 6.95 14.37
CA SER A 273 12.25 7.79 15.16
C SER A 273 12.29 7.44 16.65
N GLY A 274 12.12 8.45 17.50
CA GLY A 274 12.16 8.32 18.95
C GLY A 274 13.54 8.63 19.54
N SER A 275 13.57 8.98 20.82
CA SER A 275 14.82 9.29 21.52
C SER A 275 15.72 8.06 21.68
N LEU A 276 17.02 8.30 21.88
CA LEU A 276 18.00 7.26 22.18
C LEU A 276 17.56 6.40 23.37
N TYR A 277 17.17 7.04 24.49
CA TYR A 277 16.68 6.34 25.68
C TYR A 277 15.51 5.41 25.39
N ARG A 278 14.49 5.89 24.65
CA ARG A 278 13.34 5.07 24.27
C ARG A 278 13.77 3.86 23.44
N ASN A 279 14.67 4.06 22.48
CA ASN A 279 15.13 2.99 21.62
C ASN A 279 16.06 2.00 22.35
N LYS A 280 16.84 2.46 23.34
CA LYS A 280 17.62 1.63 24.26
C LYS A 280 16.70 0.70 25.07
N LEU A 281 15.63 1.21 25.66
CA LEU A 281 14.64 0.38 26.38
C LEU A 281 13.97 -0.66 25.47
N LYS A 282 13.61 -0.26 24.24
CA LYS A 282 13.05 -1.20 23.24
C LYS A 282 14.05 -2.31 22.90
N TYR A 283 15.33 -1.99 22.77
CA TYR A 283 16.37 -2.97 22.48
C TYR A 283 16.65 -3.87 23.70
N ALA A 284 16.64 -3.33 24.92
CA ALA A 284 16.76 -4.13 26.15
C ALA A 284 15.59 -5.13 26.29
N ALA A 285 14.36 -4.71 25.99
CA ALA A 285 13.21 -5.62 25.92
C ALA A 285 13.35 -6.68 24.81
N PHE A 286 14.03 -6.34 23.71
CA PHE A 286 14.36 -7.31 22.68
C PHE A 286 15.38 -8.34 23.18
N LYS A 287 16.47 -7.92 23.83
CA LYS A 287 17.50 -8.80 24.43
C LYS A 287 16.93 -9.85 25.39
N ARG A 288 15.83 -9.52 26.09
CA ARG A 288 15.13 -10.48 26.97
C ARG A 288 14.45 -11.63 26.24
N LYS A 289 14.42 -11.64 24.90
CA LYS A 289 13.82 -12.71 24.10
C LYS A 289 14.80 -13.80 23.76
N HIS A 290 14.87 -14.80 24.62
CA HIS A 290 15.58 -16.04 24.38
C HIS A 290 14.60 -17.20 24.38
N MET A 291 15.03 -18.34 23.86
CA MET A 291 14.33 -19.60 24.07
C MET A 291 14.84 -20.17 25.38
N ASN A 292 13.94 -20.52 26.30
CA ASN A 292 14.32 -21.01 27.63
C ASN A 292 15.03 -22.36 27.57
N SER A 293 14.69 -23.22 26.60
CA SER A 293 15.25 -24.57 26.45
C SER A 293 16.63 -24.59 25.77
N ASN A 294 16.82 -23.84 24.67
CA ASN A 294 18.11 -23.72 24.01
C ASN A 294 18.35 -22.28 23.52
N PRO A 295 19.14 -21.48 24.26
CA PRO A 295 19.46 -20.11 23.88
C PRO A 295 20.11 -19.98 22.49
N ARG A 296 20.83 -21.00 22.00
CA ARG A 296 21.47 -20.99 20.67
C ARG A 296 20.45 -21.06 19.52
N GLN A 297 19.27 -21.63 19.75
CA GLN A 297 18.18 -21.70 18.76
C GLN A 297 17.21 -20.50 18.87
N GLY A 298 17.45 -19.57 19.79
CA GLY A 298 16.64 -18.39 20.00
C GLY A 298 16.86 -17.25 19.00
N PRO A 299 16.13 -16.14 19.13
CA PRO A 299 16.35 -14.95 18.31
C PRO A 299 17.77 -14.39 18.45
N PHE A 300 18.47 -14.22 17.33
CA PHE A 300 19.79 -13.56 17.32
C PHE A 300 19.67 -12.04 17.54
N HIS A 301 20.43 -11.52 18.51
CA HIS A 301 20.45 -10.12 18.91
C HIS A 301 21.67 -9.39 18.31
N TYR A 302 21.58 -9.01 17.04
CA TYR A 302 22.66 -8.27 16.38
C TYR A 302 22.87 -6.88 17.00
N ARG A 303 24.14 -6.54 17.29
CA ARG A 303 24.54 -5.23 17.86
C ARG A 303 25.04 -4.26 16.78
N ALA A 304 25.60 -4.80 15.69
CA ALA A 304 26.15 -4.01 14.60
C ALA A 304 25.04 -3.33 13.77
N PRO A 305 25.16 -2.04 13.42
CA PRO A 305 24.15 -1.29 12.66
C PRO A 305 23.71 -1.99 11.37
N SER A 306 24.64 -2.57 10.62
CA SER A 306 24.36 -3.23 9.35
C SER A 306 23.44 -4.43 9.54
N LYS A 307 23.73 -5.26 10.55
CA LYS A 307 22.95 -6.46 10.86
C LYS A 307 21.60 -6.13 11.49
N ILE A 308 21.51 -5.03 12.25
CA ILE A 308 20.21 -4.53 12.75
C ILE A 308 19.32 -4.09 11.57
N LEU A 309 19.88 -3.34 10.62
CA LEU A 309 19.18 -2.93 9.40
C LEU A 309 18.77 -4.14 8.55
N TRP A 310 19.70 -5.06 8.28
CA TRP A 310 19.46 -6.30 7.54
C TRP A 310 18.36 -7.14 8.17
N ARG A 311 18.40 -7.35 9.50
CA ARG A 311 17.36 -8.10 10.23
C ARG A 311 15.99 -7.42 10.12
N THR A 312 15.96 -6.08 10.13
CA THR A 312 14.73 -5.31 9.97
C THR A 312 14.13 -5.49 8.59
N ILE A 313 14.96 -5.43 7.53
CA ILE A 313 14.55 -5.68 6.14
C ILE A 313 14.10 -7.14 5.95
N ARG A 314 14.88 -8.12 6.44
CA ARG A 314 14.50 -9.55 6.45
C ARG A 314 13.14 -9.79 7.10
N GLY A 315 12.82 -9.06 8.17
CA GLY A 315 11.53 -9.16 8.85
C GLY A 315 10.34 -8.66 8.03
N MET A 316 10.59 -7.93 6.94
CA MET A 316 9.60 -7.41 5.99
C MET A 316 9.53 -8.24 4.70
N VAL A 317 10.55 -9.06 4.42
CA VAL A 317 10.62 -9.96 3.24
C VAL A 317 10.14 -11.38 3.62
N PRO A 318 9.36 -12.08 2.77
CA PRO A 318 8.96 -13.47 2.96
C PRO A 318 10.14 -14.45 2.75
N HIS A 319 11.20 -14.32 3.55
CA HIS A 319 12.50 -14.97 3.38
C HIS A 319 12.51 -16.50 3.50
N LYS A 320 11.41 -17.11 3.95
CA LYS A 320 11.26 -18.58 3.94
C LYS A 320 10.83 -19.13 2.58
N THR A 321 10.47 -18.27 1.64
CA THR A 321 10.13 -18.64 0.26
C THR A 321 11.36 -18.50 -0.64
N ALA A 322 11.48 -19.30 -1.70
CA ALA A 322 12.59 -19.19 -2.66
C ALA A 322 12.76 -17.76 -3.20
N ARG A 323 11.65 -17.10 -3.57
CA ARG A 323 11.65 -15.70 -4.01
C ARG A 323 12.22 -14.75 -2.93
N GLY A 324 11.82 -14.94 -1.68
CA GLY A 324 12.28 -14.10 -0.58
C GLY A 324 13.72 -14.37 -0.16
N ALA A 325 14.17 -15.62 -0.25
CA ALA A 325 15.56 -16.00 -0.03
C ALA A 325 16.47 -15.36 -1.09
N ALA A 326 16.15 -15.57 -2.38
CA ALA A 326 16.87 -14.94 -3.50
C ALA A 326 16.83 -13.40 -3.45
N ALA A 327 15.78 -12.81 -2.88
CA ALA A 327 15.72 -11.37 -2.63
C ALA A 327 16.68 -10.92 -1.53
N LEU A 328 16.86 -11.71 -0.46
CA LEU A 328 17.81 -11.38 0.60
C LEU A 328 19.27 -11.65 0.22
N ASP A 329 19.55 -12.63 -0.63
CA ASP A 329 20.91 -12.89 -1.12
C ASP A 329 21.44 -11.71 -1.95
N ARG A 330 20.52 -10.96 -2.57
CA ARG A 330 20.83 -9.71 -3.27
C ARG A 330 21.09 -8.51 -2.36
N LEU A 331 20.74 -8.58 -1.07
CA LEU A 331 20.89 -7.49 -0.12
C LEU A 331 22.22 -7.58 0.64
N LYS A 332 23.08 -6.56 0.47
CA LYS A 332 24.27 -6.37 1.31
C LYS A 332 24.14 -5.08 2.11
N THR A 333 24.51 -5.13 3.39
CA THR A 333 24.48 -3.98 4.31
C THR A 333 25.84 -3.84 4.98
N PHE A 334 26.40 -2.63 5.01
CA PHE A 334 27.72 -2.37 5.58
C PHE A 334 27.71 -1.19 6.57
N GLU A 335 28.56 -1.26 7.59
CA GLU A 335 29.03 -0.09 8.32
C GLU A 335 30.12 0.62 7.50
N GLY A 336 30.04 1.94 7.39
CA GLY A 336 30.93 2.69 6.49
C GLY A 336 30.75 2.32 5.01
N ILE A 337 31.74 2.67 4.19
CA ILE A 337 31.76 2.42 2.74
C ILE A 337 33.00 1.58 2.37
N PRO A 338 32.87 0.26 2.25
CA PRO A 338 33.99 -0.60 1.87
C PRO A 338 34.27 -0.54 0.36
N HIS A 339 35.51 -0.84 -0.04
CA HIS A 339 35.87 -1.08 -1.44
C HIS A 339 35.10 -2.32 -1.97
N PRO A 340 34.54 -2.30 -3.19
CA PRO A 340 34.65 -1.29 -4.25
C PRO A 340 33.50 -0.25 -4.28
N TYR A 341 32.71 -0.12 -3.22
CA TYR A 341 31.53 0.76 -3.17
C TYR A 341 31.86 2.23 -2.86
N ASP A 342 33.09 2.50 -2.45
CA ASP A 342 33.67 3.83 -2.25
C ASP A 342 33.73 4.64 -3.55
N ARG A 343 34.12 3.98 -4.65
CA ARG A 343 34.23 4.56 -6.00
C ARG A 343 32.92 4.58 -6.80
N LYS A 344 31.90 3.85 -6.36
CA LYS A 344 30.59 3.79 -7.05
C LYS A 344 29.72 4.99 -6.72
N LYS A 345 28.95 5.47 -7.70
CA LYS A 345 27.93 6.50 -7.48
C LYS A 345 26.85 5.93 -6.56
N ARG A 346 26.61 6.63 -5.45
CA ARG A 346 25.62 6.24 -4.44
C ARG A 346 24.33 6.99 -4.68
N MET A 347 23.22 6.32 -4.41
CA MET A 347 21.88 6.88 -4.51
C MET A 347 21.37 7.20 -3.10
N VAL A 348 20.80 8.39 -2.94
CA VAL A 348 20.01 8.73 -1.75
C VAL A 348 18.56 8.38 -2.06
N VAL A 349 17.85 7.76 -1.12
CA VAL A 349 16.41 7.51 -1.24
C VAL A 349 15.67 8.72 -0.66
N PRO A 350 15.23 9.70 -1.47
CA PRO A 350 14.76 10.99 -0.95
C PRO A 350 13.51 10.79 -0.11
N SER A 351 12.66 9.85 -0.53
CA SER A 351 11.40 9.54 0.14
C SER A 351 11.56 9.05 1.59
N CYS A 352 12.77 8.71 2.05
CA CYS A 352 13.07 8.21 3.39
C CYS A 352 13.86 9.22 4.25
N LEU A 353 14.20 10.40 3.74
CA LEU A 353 15.02 11.36 4.47
C LEU A 353 14.31 11.89 5.72
N LYS A 354 15.07 12.01 6.83
CA LYS A 354 14.58 12.54 8.12
C LYS A 354 13.93 13.90 7.95
N VAL A 355 14.55 14.80 7.20
CA VAL A 355 14.03 16.17 6.96
C VAL A 355 12.66 16.18 6.29
N LEU A 356 12.37 15.20 5.44
CA LEU A 356 11.09 15.09 4.73
C LEU A 356 10.03 14.30 5.50
N ARG A 357 10.43 13.48 6.47
CA ARG A 357 9.55 12.50 7.14
C ARG A 357 9.25 12.81 8.59
N LEU A 358 10.18 13.42 9.29
CA LEU A 358 10.08 13.68 10.72
C LEU A 358 9.91 15.18 10.95
N ARG A 359 8.90 15.56 11.74
CA ARG A 359 8.74 16.96 12.16
C ARG A 359 10.00 17.45 12.87
N PRO A 360 10.42 18.72 12.71
CA PRO A 360 11.65 19.24 13.30
C PRO A 360 11.80 18.95 14.80
N GLU A 361 10.73 19.13 15.57
CA GLU A 361 10.69 18.93 17.04
C GLU A 361 10.78 17.47 17.50
N ARG A 362 10.56 16.51 16.60
CA ARG A 362 10.46 15.10 16.99
C ARG A 362 11.85 14.52 17.20
N ARG A 363 12.07 13.99 18.41
CA ARG A 363 13.30 13.28 18.77
C ARG A 363 13.54 12.07 17.85
N PHE A 364 14.79 11.91 17.45
CA PHE A 364 15.29 10.77 16.68
C PHE A 364 16.60 10.28 17.31
N CYS A 365 17.03 9.08 16.93
CA CYS A 365 18.36 8.59 17.25
C CYS A 365 19.03 8.05 16.00
N ARG A 366 20.33 8.24 15.89
CA ARG A 366 21.15 7.58 14.88
C ARG A 366 21.37 6.12 15.28
N LEU A 367 21.30 5.20 14.32
CA LEU A 367 21.42 3.76 14.60
C LEU A 367 22.81 3.42 15.16
N GLY A 368 23.87 4.12 14.73
CA GLY A 368 25.21 4.00 15.30
C GLY A 368 25.27 4.27 16.80
N ASP A 369 24.59 5.30 17.29
CA ASP A 369 24.58 5.67 18.72
C ASP A 369 23.83 4.61 19.55
N LEU A 370 22.69 4.13 19.05
CA LEU A 370 21.98 3.01 19.66
C LEU A 370 22.86 1.74 19.68
N SER A 371 23.56 1.48 18.59
CA SER A 371 24.47 0.33 18.48
C SER A 371 25.62 0.40 19.48
N LYS A 372 26.23 1.57 19.68
CA LYS A 372 27.27 1.81 20.69
C LYS A 372 26.75 1.43 22.08
N GLU A 373 25.58 1.94 22.47
CA GLU A 373 24.91 1.66 23.75
C GLU A 373 24.60 0.17 23.99
N VAL A 374 24.36 -0.61 22.93
CA VAL A 374 23.99 -2.03 23.06
C VAL A 374 25.17 -2.99 22.91
N GLY A 375 26.39 -2.45 22.80
CA GLY A 375 27.66 -3.18 22.83
C GLY A 375 28.32 -3.38 21.47
N TRP A 376 28.14 -2.46 20.51
CA TRP A 376 28.91 -2.40 19.27
C TRP A 376 30.22 -1.62 19.48
N LYS A 377 31.37 -2.29 19.31
CA LYS A 377 32.71 -1.74 19.63
C LYS A 377 33.42 -1.05 18.46
N HIS A 378 32.96 -1.24 17.22
CA HIS A 378 33.69 -0.76 16.03
C HIS A 378 33.37 0.68 15.61
N GLY A 379 32.60 1.42 16.40
CA GLY A 379 32.18 2.79 16.04
C GLY A 379 33.36 3.73 15.78
N ALA A 380 34.36 3.76 16.67
CA ALA A 380 35.54 4.62 16.53
C ALA A 380 36.41 4.23 15.32
N LEU A 381 36.56 2.93 15.06
CA LEU A 381 37.27 2.43 13.88
C LEU A 381 36.62 2.89 12.59
N ILE A 382 35.30 2.76 12.46
CA ILE A 382 34.55 3.18 11.28
C ILE A 382 34.62 4.70 11.09
N GLU A 383 34.54 5.47 12.17
CA GLU A 383 34.65 6.93 12.11
C GLU A 383 36.03 7.39 11.58
N ARG A 384 37.12 6.74 12.04
CA ARG A 384 38.48 6.96 11.53
C ARG A 384 38.62 6.58 10.05
N LEU A 385 38.08 5.43 9.64
CA LEU A 385 38.14 5.00 8.24
C LEU A 385 37.31 5.92 7.32
N GLU A 386 36.14 6.35 7.76
CA GLU A 386 35.28 7.27 7.03
C GLU A 386 35.89 8.68 6.94
N SER A 387 36.59 9.17 7.97
CA SER A 387 37.28 10.46 7.91
C SER A 387 38.40 10.44 6.86
N GLN A 388 39.25 9.41 6.87
CA GLN A 388 40.28 9.19 5.85
C GLN A 388 39.66 9.08 4.44
N ARG A 389 38.55 8.34 4.29
CA ARG A 389 37.83 8.19 3.02
C ARG A 389 37.21 9.49 2.52
N LYS A 390 36.75 10.37 3.41
CA LYS A 390 36.21 11.70 3.04
C LYS A 390 37.31 12.59 2.47
N VAL A 391 38.49 12.63 3.08
CA VAL A 391 39.65 13.39 2.56
C VAL A 391 40.03 12.91 1.16
N LYS A 392 40.17 11.60 0.95
CA LYS A 392 40.45 11.02 -0.38
C LYS A 392 39.35 11.33 -1.40
N SER A 393 38.09 11.26 -0.98
CA SER A 393 36.93 11.55 -1.83
C SER A 393 36.84 13.02 -2.23
N GLU A 394 37.24 13.94 -1.35
CA GLU A 394 37.25 15.38 -1.63
C GLU A 394 38.36 15.73 -2.62
N ALA A 395 39.56 15.19 -2.43
CA ALA A 395 40.67 15.34 -3.39
C ALA A 395 40.29 14.80 -4.78
N PHE A 396 39.65 13.62 -4.84
CA PHE A 396 39.14 13.06 -6.09
C PHE A 396 38.07 13.96 -6.74
N HIS A 397 37.13 14.49 -5.95
CA HIS A 397 36.09 15.37 -6.47
C HIS A 397 36.68 16.67 -7.03
N LYS A 398 37.61 17.32 -6.31
CA LYS A 398 38.32 18.53 -6.77
C LYS A 398 39.04 18.30 -8.09
N LYS A 399 39.78 17.18 -8.20
CA LYS A 399 40.44 16.78 -9.47
C LYS A 399 39.43 16.57 -10.58
N LYS A 400 38.36 15.82 -10.33
CA LYS A 400 37.29 15.56 -11.31
C LYS A 400 36.62 16.86 -11.79
N THR A 401 36.31 17.79 -10.89
CA THR A 401 35.70 19.07 -11.24
C THR A 401 36.66 19.96 -12.04
N ALA A 402 37.94 19.99 -11.68
CA ALA A 402 38.96 20.73 -12.43
C ALA A 402 39.12 20.17 -13.85
N THR A 403 39.23 18.84 -14.00
CA THR A 403 39.30 18.20 -15.33
C THR A 403 38.03 18.44 -16.15
N LEU A 404 36.85 18.40 -15.53
CA LEU A 404 35.59 18.68 -16.22
C LEU A 404 35.51 20.15 -16.67
N ARG A 405 35.97 21.07 -15.84
CA ARG A 405 36.04 22.50 -16.17
C ARG A 405 37.01 22.75 -17.33
N ALA A 406 38.22 22.23 -17.26
CA ALA A 406 39.21 22.32 -18.34
C ALA A 406 38.69 21.69 -19.64
N LYS A 407 38.02 20.52 -19.57
CA LYS A 407 37.38 19.89 -20.75
C LYS A 407 36.27 20.75 -21.35
N ASN A 408 35.46 21.40 -20.51
CA ASN A 408 34.39 22.28 -20.97
C ASN A 408 34.93 23.59 -21.55
N GLU A 409 36.00 24.14 -20.98
CA GLU A 409 36.71 25.32 -21.50
C GLU A 409 37.37 25.01 -22.86
N ALA A 410 38.05 23.86 -22.98
CA ALA A 410 38.60 23.38 -24.26
C ALA A 410 37.49 23.18 -25.30
N LYS A 411 36.35 22.57 -24.94
CA LYS A 411 35.20 22.43 -25.84
C LYS A 411 34.63 23.76 -26.33
N LYS A 412 34.71 24.83 -25.52
CA LYS A 412 34.25 26.17 -25.91
C LYS A 412 35.28 26.91 -26.78
N ALA A 413 36.58 26.62 -26.60
CA ALA A 413 37.66 27.24 -27.36
C ALA A 413 37.82 26.65 -28.76
N VAL A 414 37.40 25.40 -28.97
CA VAL A 414 37.41 24.75 -30.29
C VAL A 414 36.37 25.44 -31.19
N LYS A 415 36.84 26.19 -32.18
CA LYS A 415 36.06 26.62 -33.35
C LYS A 415 36.22 25.55 -34.43
N LEU A 416 35.18 24.76 -34.67
CA LEU A 416 35.15 23.81 -35.79
C LEU A 416 34.86 24.59 -37.09
N SER A 417 35.60 24.30 -38.16
CA SER A 417 35.25 24.81 -39.48
C SER A 417 33.93 24.18 -39.95
N ALA A 418 33.26 24.81 -40.92
CA ALA A 418 32.00 24.28 -41.46
C ALA A 418 32.16 22.86 -42.06
N ASP A 419 33.34 22.56 -42.62
CA ASP A 419 33.66 21.27 -43.21
C ASP A 419 33.85 20.18 -42.15
N ASP A 420 34.47 20.51 -41.01
CA ASP A 420 34.65 19.58 -39.89
C ASP A 420 33.34 19.25 -39.17
N MET A 421 32.42 20.22 -39.10
CA MET A 421 31.06 19.99 -38.60
C MET A 421 30.28 19.02 -39.50
N LYS A 422 30.42 19.17 -40.82
CA LYS A 422 29.77 18.30 -41.81
C LYS A 422 30.33 16.87 -41.74
N ALA A 423 31.65 16.72 -41.59
CA ALA A 423 32.29 15.42 -41.38
C ALA A 423 31.85 14.73 -40.07
N LEU A 424 31.56 15.49 -39.02
CA LEU A 424 31.02 14.96 -37.75
C LEU A 424 29.55 14.54 -37.85
N GLU A 425 28.73 15.26 -38.64
CA GLU A 425 27.35 14.87 -38.98
C GLU A 425 27.31 13.59 -39.81
N ASP A 426 28.13 13.50 -40.86
CA ASP A 426 28.20 12.33 -41.74
C ASP A 426 28.70 11.08 -40.99
N ALA A 427 29.55 11.26 -39.98
CA ALA A 427 30.00 10.19 -39.09
C ALA A 427 29.03 9.87 -37.94
N GLY A 428 27.90 10.59 -37.82
CA GLY A 428 26.83 10.33 -36.85
C GLY A 428 27.15 10.76 -35.40
N TYR A 429 28.07 11.70 -35.22
CA TYR A 429 28.50 12.20 -33.90
C TYR A 429 27.89 13.55 -33.49
N ALA A 430 27.09 14.17 -34.38
CA ALA A 430 26.42 15.45 -34.15
C ALA A 430 25.05 15.31 -33.45
#